data_AF-C0FSI6-F1
#
_entry.id   AF-C0FSI6-F1
#
_cell.length_a   1.000
_cell.length_b   1.000
_cell.length_c   1.000
_cell.angle_alpha   90.00
_cell.angle_beta   90.00
_cell.angle_gamma   90.00
#
_symmetry.space_group_name_H-M   'P 1'
#
loop_
_entity.id
_entity.type
_entity.pdbx_description
1 polymer ?
#
loop_
_entity_poly.entity_id
_entity_poly.type
_entity_poly.pdbx_seq_one_letter_code
_entity_poly.pdbx_strand_id
1 'polypeptide(L)'
;MVKFFVLSRFIARFYKSNIVFLYFLVTSHNFTVYFQKGFFMINSNTFSNFNSKYPIYADLHTHSISSGHGSEDTITDMIRCASESGLSLFGISDHGPATSSSAKPSYFQSLKLADRDRFGIRVLYGAELNIINTAGDVDLDDDTLSTLDYAIISIHPPIFKPYHDKDLSSAYIRAMDHPKVRFLGHIDDARFPVDFEYLLEIAKEKHVYPEINNGSLMPDAYRINGQENCRRILSICKKLDLPVLLSSDSHGKKSIGNMQYIFPLLEELDFPAHLVLNSDLSALSDIIR
;
A
#
# COMPACT_ATOMS: atom_id res chain seq x y z
N MET A 1 8.86 -51.39 14.96
CA MET A 1 7.53 -51.36 14.33
C MET A 1 6.98 -49.95 14.49
N VAL A 2 7.06 -49.11 13.46
CA VAL A 2 6.53 -47.73 13.51
C VAL A 2 5.02 -47.81 13.26
N LYS A 3 4.20 -47.36 14.22
CA LYS A 3 2.75 -47.24 14.05
C LYS A 3 2.43 -45.81 13.62
N PHE A 4 1.76 -45.66 12.48
CA PHE A 4 1.15 -44.40 12.07
C PHE A 4 -0.19 -44.23 12.79
N PHE A 5 -0.45 -43.03 13.33
CA PHE A 5 -1.76 -42.63 13.82
C PHE A 5 -2.43 -41.74 12.78
N VAL A 6 -3.69 -42.04 12.44
CA VAL A 6 -4.51 -41.18 11.60
C VAL A 6 -5.12 -40.09 12.49
N LEU A 7 -4.72 -38.83 12.29
CA LEU A 7 -5.39 -37.69 12.89
C LEU A 7 -6.77 -37.54 12.25
N SER A 8 -7.85 -37.72 13.01
CA SER A 8 -9.20 -37.75 12.44
C SER A 8 -10.07 -36.54 12.79
N ARG A 9 -9.74 -35.70 13.80
CA ARG A 9 -10.58 -34.54 14.18
C ARG A 9 -9.81 -33.36 14.79
N PHE A 10 -10.16 -32.15 14.35
CA PHE A 10 -9.79 -30.88 14.99
C PHE A 10 -10.96 -30.40 15.86
N ILE A 11 -10.66 -29.89 17.06
CA ILE A 11 -11.64 -29.19 17.90
C ILE A 11 -11.10 -27.78 18.14
N ALA A 12 -11.84 -26.78 17.64
CA ALA A 12 -11.59 -25.37 17.95
C ALA A 12 -12.59 -24.91 19.01
N ARG A 13 -12.09 -24.25 20.07
CA ARG A 13 -12.94 -23.64 21.10
C ARG A 13 -12.84 -22.13 20.99
N PHE A 14 -13.99 -21.49 20.73
CA PHE A 14 -14.11 -20.04 20.63
C PHE A 14 -14.54 -19.45 21.98
N TYR A 15 -13.84 -18.40 22.41
CA TYR A 15 -14.26 -17.58 23.55
C TYR A 15 -14.81 -16.23 23.06
N LYS A 16 -15.60 -15.54 23.89
CA LYS A 16 -16.12 -14.18 23.59
C LYS A 16 -15.01 -13.14 23.37
N SER A 17 -13.79 -13.43 23.82
CA SER A 17 -12.56 -12.72 23.51
C SER A 17 -11.84 -13.47 22.38
N ASN A 18 -11.39 -12.72 21.37
CA ASN A 18 -10.59 -12.98 20.15
C ASN A 18 -9.47 -14.06 20.21
N ILE A 19 -9.69 -15.18 20.88
CA ILE A 19 -8.71 -16.19 21.24
C ILE A 19 -9.25 -17.53 20.76
N VAL A 20 -8.48 -18.20 19.90
CA VAL A 20 -8.80 -19.56 19.44
C VAL A 20 -7.78 -20.53 20.00
N PHE A 21 -8.29 -21.57 20.66
CA PHE A 21 -7.50 -22.73 21.05
C PHE A 21 -7.71 -23.86 20.05
N LEU A 22 -6.62 -24.34 19.46
CA LEU A 22 -6.60 -25.53 18.61
C LEU A 22 -6.16 -26.73 19.45
N TYR A 23 -7.02 -27.74 19.54
CA TYR A 23 -6.69 -29.00 20.21
C TYR A 23 -6.52 -30.11 19.18
N PHE A 24 -5.43 -30.86 19.30
CA PHE A 24 -5.23 -32.10 18.56
C PHE A 24 -5.75 -33.27 19.39
N LEU A 25 -6.65 -34.06 18.81
CA LEU A 25 -7.20 -35.24 19.45
C LEU A 25 -6.41 -36.48 18.99
N VAL A 26 -5.73 -37.14 19.93
CA VAL A 26 -5.17 -38.48 19.72
C VAL A 26 -5.94 -39.44 20.62
N THR A 27 -6.69 -40.36 20.03
CA THR A 27 -7.48 -41.36 20.76
C THR A 27 -6.78 -42.72 20.69
N SER A 28 -6.75 -43.41 21.84
CA SER A 28 -6.46 -44.85 21.93
C SER A 28 -7.52 -45.51 22.80
N HIS A 29 -7.70 -46.84 22.71
CA HIS A 29 -8.80 -47.55 23.39
C HIS A 29 -8.89 -47.35 24.91
N ASN A 30 -7.84 -46.87 25.57
CA ASN A 30 -7.81 -46.72 27.03
C ASN A 30 -7.64 -45.28 27.54
N PHE A 31 -7.26 -44.30 26.71
CA PHE A 31 -7.07 -42.90 27.15
C PHE A 31 -7.24 -41.89 26.00
N THR A 32 -7.73 -40.70 26.35
CA THR A 32 -7.76 -39.49 25.50
C THR A 32 -6.72 -38.51 26.05
N VAL A 33 -5.77 -38.10 25.21
CA VAL A 33 -4.73 -37.12 25.57
C VAL A 33 -4.94 -35.83 24.78
N TYR A 34 -4.96 -34.69 25.47
CA TYR A 34 -5.06 -33.36 24.86
C TYR A 34 -3.67 -32.75 24.73
N PHE A 35 -3.27 -32.39 23.51
CA PHE A 35 -2.10 -31.53 23.29
C PHE A 35 -2.57 -30.10 23.00
N GLN A 36 -2.13 -29.15 23.83
CA GLN A 36 -2.29 -27.72 23.59
C GLN A 36 -1.06 -27.22 22.82
N LYS A 37 -1.23 -26.82 21.55
CA LYS A 37 -0.14 -26.24 20.76
C LYS A 37 -0.52 -24.81 20.37
N GLY A 38 -0.01 -23.86 21.14
CA GLY A 38 -0.04 -22.44 20.81
C GLY A 38 -1.35 -21.72 21.09
N PHE A 39 -1.23 -20.40 21.21
CA PHE A 39 -2.30 -19.43 21.32
C PHE A 39 -2.32 -18.62 20.02
N PHE A 40 -3.47 -18.48 19.40
CA PHE A 40 -3.66 -17.54 18.30
C PHE A 40 -4.64 -16.46 18.74
N MET A 41 -4.17 -15.21 18.77
CA MET A 41 -5.04 -14.05 18.87
C MET A 41 -5.56 -13.74 17.47
N ILE A 42 -6.87 -13.87 17.27
CA ILE A 42 -7.52 -13.35 16.07
C ILE A 42 -7.75 -11.87 16.32
N ASN A 43 -6.79 -11.03 15.94
CA ASN A 43 -6.97 -9.59 16.06
C ASN A 43 -8.09 -9.19 15.07
N SER A 44 -9.21 -8.68 15.58
CA SER A 44 -10.37 -8.23 14.78
C SER A 44 -10.07 -7.02 13.88
N ASN A 45 -8.83 -6.52 13.90
CA ASN A 45 -8.32 -5.48 13.02
C ASN A 45 -7.52 -6.04 11.82
N THR A 46 -7.44 -7.36 11.65
CA THR A 46 -6.82 -7.96 10.47
C THR A 46 -7.81 -7.90 9.31
N PHE A 47 -7.64 -6.91 8.43
CA PHE A 47 -8.31 -6.85 7.12
C PHE A 47 -7.73 -7.95 6.24
N SER A 48 -8.10 -9.20 6.51
CA SER A 48 -7.63 -10.37 5.75
C SER A 48 -8.33 -10.42 4.38
N ASN A 49 -7.84 -9.60 3.46
CA ASN A 49 -8.34 -9.49 2.09
C ASN A 49 -7.92 -10.67 1.17
N PHE A 50 -7.27 -11.70 1.73
CA PHE A 50 -6.70 -12.84 0.99
C PHE A 50 -7.73 -13.71 0.27
N ASN A 51 -9.00 -13.67 0.70
CA ASN A 51 -10.08 -14.45 0.10
C ASN A 51 -10.98 -13.63 -0.84
N SER A 52 -10.57 -12.43 -1.22
CA SER A 52 -11.32 -11.60 -2.18
C SER A 52 -10.94 -11.95 -3.63
N LYS A 53 -11.72 -11.48 -4.61
CA LYS A 53 -11.35 -11.50 -6.04
C LYS A 53 -10.00 -10.79 -6.30
N TYR A 54 -9.60 -9.90 -5.38
CA TYR A 54 -8.41 -9.07 -5.44
C TYR A 54 -7.56 -9.28 -4.17
N PRO A 55 -6.89 -10.43 -4.01
CA PRO A 55 -6.08 -10.68 -2.82
C PRO A 55 -5.02 -9.59 -2.67
N ILE A 56 -4.77 -9.13 -1.44
CA ILE A 56 -3.81 -8.05 -1.17
C ILE A 56 -2.63 -8.61 -0.40
N TYR A 57 -1.46 -8.63 -1.02
CA TYR A 57 -0.21 -9.13 -0.44
C TYR A 57 0.78 -8.02 -0.09
N ALA A 58 0.54 -6.80 -0.59
CA ALA A 58 1.40 -5.66 -0.41
C ALA A 58 0.63 -4.36 -0.10
N ASP A 59 1.25 -3.47 0.65
CA ASP A 59 0.81 -2.08 0.83
C ASP A 59 2.04 -1.17 0.78
N LEU A 60 2.12 -0.30 -0.21
CA LEU A 60 3.33 0.48 -0.53
C LEU A 60 3.18 1.98 -0.30
N HIS A 61 2.00 2.48 0.02
CA HIS A 61 1.83 3.89 0.37
C HIS A 61 1.47 3.98 1.85
N THR A 62 2.49 4.14 2.70
CA THR A 62 2.30 4.27 4.15
C THR A 62 3.28 5.24 4.79
N HIS A 63 2.83 5.86 5.88
CA HIS A 63 3.50 6.99 6.54
C HIS A 63 3.75 6.69 8.02
N SER A 64 5.01 6.80 8.43
CA SER A 64 5.47 6.68 9.81
C SER A 64 5.45 8.03 10.53
N ILE A 65 5.89 8.03 11.79
CA ILE A 65 6.16 9.26 12.55
C ILE A 65 7.03 10.27 11.79
N SER A 66 7.95 9.80 10.93
CA SER A 66 8.83 10.68 10.16
C SER A 66 8.07 11.56 9.15
N SER A 67 6.87 11.15 8.74
CA SER A 67 6.04 11.88 7.77
C SER A 67 5.42 13.17 8.33
N GLY A 68 5.35 13.33 9.66
CA GLY A 68 4.86 14.56 10.31
C GLY A 68 3.33 14.72 10.40
N HIS A 69 2.58 13.68 10.07
CA HIS A 69 1.11 13.68 10.01
C HIS A 69 0.41 13.21 11.30
N GLY A 70 0.98 13.55 12.47
CA GLY A 70 0.37 13.29 13.77
C GLY A 70 0.35 11.82 14.23
N SER A 71 0.98 10.92 13.49
CA SER A 71 1.23 9.54 13.94
C SER A 71 2.44 9.49 14.87
N GLU A 72 2.38 8.66 15.91
CA GLU A 72 3.51 8.34 16.79
C GLU A 72 4.16 6.98 16.42
N ASP A 73 3.58 6.25 15.46
CA ASP A 73 4.05 4.91 15.12
C ASP A 73 5.38 4.95 14.37
N THR A 74 6.35 4.17 14.85
CA THR A 74 7.65 4.04 14.19
C THR A 74 7.57 3.08 13.00
N ILE A 75 8.56 3.13 12.11
CA ILE A 75 8.75 2.11 11.06
C ILE A 75 8.67 0.68 11.64
N THR A 76 9.25 0.45 12.82
CA THR A 76 9.23 -0.87 13.47
C THR A 76 7.82 -1.29 13.87
N ASP A 77 7.00 -0.37 14.37
CA ASP A 77 5.62 -0.66 14.76
C ASP A 77 4.75 -0.95 13.55
N MET A 78 4.96 -0.19 12.47
CA MET A 78 4.24 -0.37 11.20
C MET A 78 4.58 -1.71 10.54
N ILE A 79 5.86 -2.07 10.41
CA ILE A 79 6.26 -3.34 9.80
C ILE A 79 5.75 -4.53 10.63
N ARG A 80 5.79 -4.43 11.96
CA ARG A 80 5.22 -5.47 12.83
C ARG A 80 3.72 -5.64 12.56
N CYS A 81 2.97 -4.54 12.50
CA CYS A 81 1.55 -4.58 12.19
C CYS A 81 1.27 -5.14 10.78
N ALA A 82 2.07 -4.76 9.78
CA ALA A 82 1.96 -5.29 8.42
C ALA A 82 2.12 -6.81 8.38
N SER A 83 3.12 -7.34 9.09
CA SER A 83 3.36 -8.78 9.24
C SER A 83 2.19 -9.47 9.95
N GLU A 84 1.69 -8.91 11.05
CA GLU A 84 0.53 -9.42 11.78
C GLU A 84 -0.77 -9.38 10.96
N SER A 85 -0.88 -8.46 10.00
CA SER A 85 -1.97 -8.38 9.02
C SER A 85 -1.83 -9.37 7.85
N GLY A 86 -0.72 -10.11 7.77
CA GLY A 86 -0.45 -11.13 6.76
C GLY A 86 0.13 -10.61 5.45
N LEU A 87 0.49 -9.32 5.37
CA LEU A 87 1.20 -8.79 4.20
C LEU A 87 2.54 -9.51 4.05
N SER A 88 2.97 -9.75 2.82
CA SER A 88 4.28 -10.36 2.53
C SER A 88 5.32 -9.32 2.09
N LEU A 89 4.84 -8.19 1.57
CA LEU A 89 5.63 -7.04 1.15
C LEU A 89 5.04 -5.76 1.76
N PHE A 90 5.88 -4.86 2.24
CA PHE A 90 5.44 -3.63 2.88
C PHE A 90 6.33 -2.45 2.48
N GLY A 91 5.74 -1.31 2.15
CA GLY A 91 6.45 -0.11 1.76
C GLY A 91 6.32 1.00 2.80
N ILE A 92 7.45 1.60 3.18
CA ILE A 92 7.50 2.88 3.89
C ILE A 92 7.74 3.97 2.84
N SER A 93 6.85 4.95 2.76
CA SER A 93 6.90 6.02 1.75
C SER A 93 6.56 7.36 2.39
N ASP A 94 7.28 7.73 3.45
CA ASP A 94 7.07 9.02 4.13
C ASP A 94 7.19 10.21 3.16
N HIS A 95 6.44 11.28 3.47
CA HIS A 95 6.50 12.53 2.72
C HIS A 95 7.89 13.16 2.72
N GLY A 96 8.22 13.83 1.61
CA GLY A 96 9.46 14.57 1.48
C GLY A 96 9.52 15.92 2.25
N PRO A 97 10.68 16.59 2.22
CA PRO A 97 10.99 17.81 2.98
C PRO A 97 10.10 19.03 2.73
N ALA A 98 9.39 19.10 1.60
CA ALA A 98 8.49 20.22 1.32
C ALA A 98 7.24 20.20 2.21
N THR A 99 6.86 19.02 2.71
CA THR A 99 5.86 18.89 3.76
C THR A 99 6.43 19.42 5.08
N SER A 100 5.77 20.42 5.66
CA SER A 100 6.20 21.00 6.94
C SER A 100 6.26 19.93 8.03
N SER A 101 7.36 19.92 8.78
CA SER A 101 7.64 18.95 9.86
C SER A 101 7.78 17.49 9.41
N SER A 102 7.87 17.24 8.10
CA SER A 102 8.12 15.91 7.56
C SER A 102 9.61 15.55 7.51
N ALA A 103 9.90 14.39 6.93
CA ALA A 103 11.21 13.80 6.85
C ALA A 103 12.21 14.71 6.14
N LYS A 104 13.46 14.66 6.58
CA LYS A 104 14.58 15.44 6.00
C LYS A 104 15.40 14.55 5.06
N PRO A 105 16.19 15.11 4.13
CA PRO A 105 16.99 14.29 3.20
C PRO A 105 17.88 13.26 3.90
N SER A 106 18.45 13.60 5.07
CA SER A 106 19.27 12.69 5.87
C SER A 106 18.51 11.44 6.36
N TYR A 107 17.19 11.53 6.57
CA TYR A 107 16.34 10.38 6.89
C TYR A 107 16.33 9.41 5.71
N PHE A 108 15.98 9.88 4.52
CA PHE A 108 15.93 9.05 3.31
C PHE A 108 17.29 8.43 2.97
N GLN A 109 18.38 9.20 3.07
CA GLN A 109 19.74 8.71 2.87
C GLN A 109 20.12 7.59 3.84
N SER A 110 19.53 7.56 5.05
CA SER A 110 19.78 6.51 6.04
C SER A 110 19.04 5.21 5.71
N LEU A 111 17.94 5.26 4.95
CA LEU A 111 17.11 4.08 4.63
C LEU A 111 17.84 3.05 3.79
N LYS A 112 18.86 3.45 3.00
CA LYS A 112 19.72 2.50 2.27
C LYS A 112 20.43 1.49 3.18
N LEU A 113 20.60 1.83 4.46
CA LEU A 113 21.22 0.98 5.48
C LEU A 113 20.20 0.16 6.29
N ALA A 114 18.90 0.42 6.11
CA ALA A 114 17.87 -0.31 6.82
C ALA A 114 17.79 -1.77 6.33
N ASP A 115 17.34 -2.65 7.23
CA ASP A 115 17.11 -4.05 6.92
C ASP A 115 15.81 -4.21 6.12
N ARG A 116 15.87 -4.99 5.04
CA ARG A 116 14.73 -5.21 4.15
C ARG A 116 13.94 -6.46 4.52
N ASP A 117 14.44 -7.31 5.41
CA ASP A 117 13.75 -8.54 5.79
C ASP A 117 13.47 -8.51 7.30
N ARG A 118 12.26 -8.05 7.66
CA ARG A 118 11.92 -7.73 9.05
C ARG A 118 10.59 -8.38 9.42
N PHE A 119 10.53 -8.98 10.61
CA PHE A 119 9.33 -9.67 11.11
C PHE A 119 8.74 -10.69 10.12
N GLY A 120 9.59 -11.34 9.32
CA GLY A 120 9.18 -12.36 8.34
C GLY A 120 8.60 -11.82 7.03
N ILE A 121 8.67 -10.51 6.79
CA ILE A 121 8.17 -9.87 5.56
C ILE A 121 9.25 -9.05 4.89
N ARG A 122 9.10 -8.85 3.57
CA ARG A 122 9.97 -7.96 2.79
C ARG A 122 9.52 -6.51 2.98
N VAL A 123 10.47 -5.61 3.15
CA VAL A 123 10.26 -4.18 3.34
C VAL A 123 10.96 -3.42 2.22
N LEU A 124 10.25 -2.46 1.66
CA LEU A 124 10.75 -1.49 0.69
C LEU A 124 10.73 -0.10 1.31
N TYR A 125 11.76 0.67 1.00
CA TYR A 125 11.96 2.03 1.47
C TYR A 125 11.88 2.98 0.30
N GLY A 126 10.77 3.69 0.21
CA GLY A 126 10.50 4.70 -0.81
C GLY A 126 10.24 6.09 -0.21
N ALA A 127 9.69 6.96 -1.03
CA ALA A 127 9.23 8.29 -0.64
C ALA A 127 7.92 8.62 -1.35
N GLU A 128 7.03 9.34 -0.67
CA GLU A 128 6.01 10.14 -1.34
C GLU A 128 6.60 11.52 -1.63
N LEU A 129 7.02 11.71 -2.88
CA LEU A 129 7.61 12.93 -3.36
C LEU A 129 6.52 13.97 -3.64
N ASN A 130 6.73 15.17 -3.10
CA ASN A 130 5.91 16.31 -3.45
C ASN A 130 6.39 16.83 -4.81
N ILE A 131 5.50 16.95 -5.79
CA ILE A 131 5.76 17.80 -6.95
C ILE A 131 5.63 19.24 -6.47
N ILE A 132 6.69 20.04 -6.61
CA ILE A 132 6.77 21.37 -5.98
C ILE A 132 6.53 22.53 -6.92
N ASN A 133 6.53 22.29 -8.24
CA ASN A 133 6.26 23.32 -9.23
C ASN A 133 5.76 22.73 -10.55
N THR A 134 5.40 23.61 -11.48
CA THR A 134 4.95 23.20 -12.82
C THR A 134 6.05 22.55 -13.63
N ALA A 135 7.34 22.84 -13.41
CA ALA A 135 8.43 22.16 -14.11
C ALA A 135 8.54 20.67 -13.77
N GLY A 136 7.79 20.16 -12.79
CA GLY A 136 7.81 18.75 -12.39
C GLY A 136 8.95 18.43 -11.43
N ASP A 137 9.58 19.45 -10.85
CA ASP A 137 10.60 19.23 -9.83
C ASP A 137 9.96 18.58 -8.60
N VAL A 138 10.74 17.73 -7.93
CA VAL A 138 10.37 17.01 -6.72
C VAL A 138 11.21 17.47 -5.52
N ASP A 139 10.78 17.15 -4.31
CA ASP A 139 11.36 17.68 -3.08
C ASP A 139 12.52 16.85 -2.46
N LEU A 140 13.07 15.90 -3.21
CA LEU A 140 14.32 15.20 -2.89
C LEU A 140 15.30 15.29 -4.06
N ASP A 141 16.58 15.43 -3.75
CA ASP A 141 17.65 15.39 -4.74
C ASP A 141 17.88 13.99 -5.32
N ASP A 142 18.38 13.94 -6.56
CA ASP A 142 18.64 12.69 -7.31
C ASP A 142 19.57 11.74 -6.56
N ASP A 143 20.61 12.26 -5.87
CA ASP A 143 21.56 11.44 -5.11
C ASP A 143 20.85 10.69 -3.98
N THR A 144 19.96 11.37 -3.24
CA THR A 144 19.16 10.77 -2.19
C THR A 144 18.12 9.81 -2.78
N LEU A 145 17.36 10.26 -3.77
CA LEU A 145 16.27 9.50 -4.38
C LEU A 145 16.76 8.20 -5.05
N SER A 146 17.93 8.23 -5.70
CA SER A 146 18.53 7.06 -6.35
C SER A 146 18.86 5.90 -5.41
N THR A 147 18.96 6.16 -4.10
CA THR A 147 19.21 5.13 -3.07
C THR A 147 17.96 4.43 -2.54
N LEU A 148 16.78 4.95 -2.87
CA LEU A 148 15.48 4.38 -2.47
C LEU A 148 15.04 3.26 -3.43
N ASP A 149 14.12 2.44 -2.96
CA ASP A 149 13.57 1.32 -3.75
C ASP A 149 12.58 1.85 -4.81
N TYR A 150 11.72 2.81 -4.45
CA TYR A 150 10.72 3.41 -5.34
C TYR A 150 10.31 4.81 -4.86
N ALA A 151 9.57 5.52 -5.69
CA ALA A 151 8.90 6.75 -5.31
C ALA A 151 7.48 6.81 -5.89
N ILE A 152 6.62 7.46 -5.10
CA ILE A 152 5.26 7.87 -5.45
C ILE A 152 5.30 9.38 -5.63
N ILE A 153 4.89 9.90 -6.79
CA ILE A 153 4.80 11.36 -7.01
C ILE A 153 3.37 11.83 -6.82
N SER A 154 3.20 12.92 -6.07
CA SER A 154 1.89 13.45 -5.70
C SER A 154 1.90 14.98 -5.71
N ILE A 155 0.74 15.59 -5.95
CA ILE A 155 0.51 17.02 -5.73
C ILE A 155 -0.27 17.21 -4.44
N HIS A 156 0.27 18.00 -3.51
CA HIS A 156 -0.40 18.27 -2.24
C HIS A 156 -0.80 19.74 -2.11
N PRO A 157 -2.02 20.04 -1.63
CA PRO A 157 -2.49 21.40 -1.54
C PRO A 157 -1.65 22.38 -0.73
N PRO A 158 -1.02 22.01 0.40
CA PRO A 158 -0.19 22.97 1.13
C PRO A 158 1.04 23.46 0.34
N ILE A 159 1.48 22.69 -0.66
CA ILE A 159 2.79 22.80 -1.30
C ILE A 159 2.67 23.39 -2.70
N PHE A 160 1.83 22.79 -3.55
CA PHE A 160 1.74 23.19 -4.95
C PHE A 160 0.89 24.46 -5.10
N LYS A 161 1.52 25.56 -5.55
CA LYS A 161 0.86 26.86 -5.77
C LYS A 161 1.30 27.46 -7.11
N PRO A 162 0.39 28.03 -7.94
CA PRO A 162 -1.05 28.19 -7.74
C PRO A 162 -1.91 27.00 -8.24
N TYR A 163 -3.04 26.76 -7.57
CA TYR A 163 -3.99 25.64 -7.76
C TYR A 163 -4.72 25.56 -9.11
N HIS A 164 -4.55 26.55 -9.99
CA HIS A 164 -5.34 26.69 -11.22
C HIS A 164 -4.47 26.74 -12.48
N ASP A 165 -3.24 26.23 -12.40
CA ASP A 165 -2.43 26.10 -13.60
C ASP A 165 -3.07 25.06 -14.54
N LYS A 166 -3.05 25.35 -15.84
CA LYS A 166 -3.57 24.45 -16.87
C LYS A 166 -2.59 23.31 -17.17
N ASP A 167 -1.37 23.37 -16.66
CA ASP A 167 -0.27 22.46 -17.01
C ASP A 167 0.02 21.38 -15.94
N LEU A 168 -0.95 21.02 -15.10
CA LEU A 168 -0.76 20.03 -14.02
C LEU A 168 -0.40 18.63 -14.56
N SER A 169 -0.99 18.20 -15.67
CA SER A 169 -0.62 16.94 -16.32
C SER A 169 0.86 16.93 -16.71
N SER A 170 1.39 18.03 -17.24
CA SER A 170 2.79 18.09 -17.64
C SER A 170 3.75 18.12 -16.45
N ALA A 171 3.34 18.67 -15.30
CA ALA A 171 4.13 18.59 -14.07
C ALA A 171 4.32 17.12 -13.63
N TYR A 172 3.24 16.32 -13.65
CA TYR A 172 3.34 14.87 -13.42
C TYR A 172 4.21 14.19 -14.49
N ILE A 173 3.98 14.47 -15.77
CA ILE A 173 4.72 13.84 -16.87
C ILE A 173 6.23 14.07 -16.77
N ARG A 174 6.65 15.29 -16.39
CA ARG A 174 8.06 15.61 -16.16
C ARG A 174 8.60 14.91 -14.91
N ALA A 175 7.84 14.88 -13.82
CA ALA A 175 8.23 14.18 -12.60
C ALA A 175 8.39 12.66 -12.80
N MET A 176 7.68 12.05 -13.77
CA MET A 176 7.85 10.64 -14.12
C MET A 176 9.22 10.27 -14.70
N ASP A 177 10.03 11.25 -15.15
CA ASP A 177 11.30 10.99 -15.83
C ASP A 177 12.38 10.40 -14.90
N HIS A 178 12.23 10.53 -13.58
CA HIS A 178 13.21 10.01 -12.65
C HIS A 178 13.12 8.47 -12.55
N PRO A 179 14.24 7.71 -12.69
CA PRO A 179 14.24 6.24 -12.73
C PRO A 179 13.74 5.51 -11.49
N LYS A 180 13.42 6.22 -10.41
CA LYS A 180 12.85 5.66 -9.17
C LYS A 180 11.35 5.91 -9.02
N VAL A 181 10.78 6.80 -9.83
CA VAL A 181 9.34 7.03 -9.83
C VAL A 181 8.67 5.81 -10.47
N ARG A 182 7.73 5.21 -9.74
CA ARG A 182 6.97 4.04 -10.18
C ARG A 182 5.48 4.25 -10.08
N PHE A 183 5.04 5.18 -9.23
CA PHE A 183 3.62 5.39 -8.99
C PHE A 183 3.20 6.85 -9.03
N LEU A 184 1.99 7.09 -9.53
CA LEU A 184 1.28 8.37 -9.38
C LEU A 184 0.38 8.27 -8.16
N GLY A 185 0.69 9.03 -7.10
CA GLY A 185 -0.12 9.06 -5.89
C GLY A 185 -1.39 9.88 -6.07
N HIS A 186 -2.50 9.35 -5.55
CA HIS A 186 -3.84 9.96 -5.45
C HIS A 186 -4.16 11.14 -6.41
N ILE A 187 -3.99 10.91 -7.72
CA ILE A 187 -4.29 11.89 -8.77
C ILE A 187 -5.80 12.22 -8.90
N ASP A 188 -6.63 11.60 -8.07
CA ASP A 188 -8.09 11.69 -8.10
C ASP A 188 -8.68 12.97 -7.48
N ASP A 189 -7.85 13.85 -6.90
CA ASP A 189 -8.32 15.07 -6.26
C ASP A 189 -8.63 16.19 -7.27
N ALA A 190 -9.92 16.51 -7.45
CA ALA A 190 -10.35 17.54 -8.41
C ALA A 190 -9.91 18.97 -8.07
N ARG A 191 -9.26 19.20 -6.92
CA ARG A 191 -8.52 20.46 -6.66
C ARG A 191 -7.34 20.63 -7.63
N PHE A 192 -6.80 19.54 -8.15
CA PHE A 192 -5.69 19.48 -9.10
C PHE A 192 -6.12 18.74 -10.37
N PRO A 193 -7.00 19.34 -11.20
CA PRO A 193 -7.53 18.66 -12.37
C PRO A 193 -6.39 18.34 -13.36
N VAL A 194 -6.29 17.07 -13.73
CA VAL A 194 -5.42 16.57 -14.79
C VAL A 194 -6.25 15.92 -15.89
N ASP A 195 -5.72 15.91 -17.10
CA ASP A 195 -6.23 15.06 -18.18
C ASP A 195 -5.82 13.61 -17.91
N PHE A 196 -6.73 12.80 -17.37
CA PHE A 196 -6.44 11.41 -17.00
C PHE A 196 -6.10 10.55 -18.20
N GLU A 197 -6.82 10.70 -19.31
CA GLU A 197 -6.57 9.97 -20.53
C GLU A 197 -5.15 10.22 -21.04
N TYR A 198 -4.77 11.48 -21.22
CA TYR A 198 -3.42 11.83 -21.67
C TYR A 198 -2.34 11.42 -20.65
N LEU A 199 -2.57 11.68 -19.36
CA LEU A 199 -1.61 11.36 -18.31
C LEU A 199 -1.33 9.85 -18.22
N LEU A 200 -2.37 9.02 -18.29
CA LEU A 200 -2.25 7.57 -18.14
C LEU A 200 -1.69 6.89 -19.39
N GLU A 201 -1.92 7.44 -20.58
CA GLU A 201 -1.23 7.01 -21.80
C GLU A 201 0.29 7.18 -21.67
N ILE A 202 0.74 8.37 -21.25
CA ILE A 202 2.16 8.64 -21.03
C ILE A 202 2.72 7.82 -19.86
N ALA A 203 1.97 7.65 -18.78
CA ALA A 203 2.37 6.82 -17.64
C ALA A 203 2.64 5.37 -18.08
N LYS A 204 1.78 4.83 -18.95
CA LYS A 204 1.97 3.49 -19.54
C LYS A 204 3.26 3.39 -20.34
N GLU A 205 3.56 4.38 -21.19
CA GLU A 205 4.81 4.41 -21.98
C GLU A 205 6.06 4.49 -21.09
N LYS A 206 5.96 5.19 -19.96
CA LYS A 206 7.05 5.37 -18.99
C LYS A 206 7.14 4.27 -17.93
N HIS A 207 6.26 3.27 -17.98
CA HIS A 207 6.15 2.23 -16.93
C HIS A 207 5.93 2.80 -15.52
N VAL A 208 5.09 3.83 -15.42
CA VAL A 208 4.61 4.42 -14.17
C VAL A 208 3.13 4.10 -14.01
N TYR A 209 2.72 3.65 -12.82
CA TYR A 209 1.40 3.07 -12.58
C TYR A 209 0.56 3.96 -11.64
N PRO A 210 -0.72 4.21 -11.91
CA PRO A 210 -1.53 5.02 -11.03
C PRO A 210 -1.92 4.27 -9.75
N GLU A 211 -2.01 5.02 -8.66
CA GLU A 211 -2.58 4.57 -7.41
C GLU A 211 -4.11 4.75 -7.39
N ILE A 212 -4.81 3.78 -6.81
CA ILE A 212 -6.15 3.94 -6.27
C ILE A 212 -6.07 3.91 -4.76
N ASN A 213 -6.25 5.10 -4.17
CA ASN A 213 -6.02 5.35 -2.76
C ASN A 213 -7.31 5.12 -1.98
N ASN A 214 -7.28 4.26 -0.96
CA ASN A 214 -8.46 3.93 -0.17
C ASN A 214 -9.06 5.17 0.52
N GLY A 215 -8.23 6.14 0.90
CA GLY A 215 -8.63 7.41 1.50
C GLY A 215 -9.52 8.28 0.60
N SER A 216 -9.42 8.12 -0.73
CA SER A 216 -10.25 8.85 -1.71
C SER A 216 -11.70 8.33 -1.78
N LEU A 217 -11.94 7.11 -1.28
CA LEU A 217 -13.21 6.40 -1.35
C LEU A 217 -13.91 6.28 0.01
N MET A 218 -13.28 6.81 1.08
CA MET A 218 -13.86 6.82 2.42
C MET A 218 -15.11 7.72 2.48
N PRO A 219 -16.12 7.40 3.32
CA PRO A 219 -17.30 8.24 3.49
C PRO A 219 -17.00 9.68 3.95
N ASP A 220 -15.89 9.87 4.66
CA ASP A 220 -15.36 11.13 5.15
C ASP A 220 -14.13 11.61 4.35
N ALA A 221 -13.96 11.13 3.11
CA ALA A 221 -12.88 11.54 2.22
C ALA A 221 -12.88 13.06 2.00
N TYR A 222 -11.69 13.65 2.05
CA TYR A 222 -11.49 15.10 1.92
C TYR A 222 -11.09 15.55 0.50
N ARG A 223 -10.71 14.62 -0.39
CA ARG A 223 -10.38 14.89 -1.79
C ARG A 223 -11.65 15.19 -2.58
N ILE A 224 -11.63 16.23 -3.41
CA ILE A 224 -12.84 16.66 -4.12
C ILE A 224 -13.09 15.68 -5.27
N ASN A 225 -14.31 15.15 -5.36
CA ASN A 225 -14.74 14.19 -6.38
C ASN A 225 -13.91 12.90 -6.47
N GLY A 226 -13.21 12.51 -5.40
CA GLY A 226 -12.31 11.34 -5.40
C GLY A 226 -12.98 10.07 -5.92
N GLN A 227 -14.21 9.77 -5.47
CA GLN A 227 -14.94 8.58 -5.94
C GLN A 227 -15.22 8.57 -7.46
N GLU A 228 -15.63 9.70 -8.02
CA GLU A 228 -15.91 9.79 -9.46
C GLU A 228 -14.61 9.75 -10.28
N ASN A 229 -13.56 10.41 -9.80
CA ASN A 229 -12.27 10.40 -10.47
C ASN A 229 -11.59 9.03 -10.40
N CYS A 230 -11.66 8.32 -9.27
CA CYS A 230 -11.21 6.92 -9.20
C CYS A 230 -11.94 6.02 -10.19
N ARG A 231 -13.27 6.21 -10.38
CA ARG A 231 -14.05 5.47 -11.39
C ARG A 231 -13.55 5.75 -12.81
N ARG A 232 -13.26 7.01 -13.13
CA ARG A 232 -12.70 7.43 -14.42
C ARG A 232 -11.31 6.82 -14.65
N ILE A 233 -10.41 6.95 -13.68
CA ILE A 233 -9.04 6.39 -13.73
C ILE A 233 -9.10 4.88 -13.97
N LEU A 234 -9.86 4.13 -13.17
CA LEU A 234 -10.01 2.68 -13.32
C LEU A 234 -10.59 2.31 -14.70
N SER A 235 -11.56 3.06 -15.20
CA SER A 235 -12.14 2.83 -16.54
C SER A 235 -11.13 3.03 -17.66
N ILE A 236 -10.24 4.02 -17.53
CA ILE A 236 -9.16 4.29 -18.49
C ILE A 236 -8.10 3.20 -18.38
N CYS A 237 -7.63 2.87 -17.17
CA CYS A 237 -6.66 1.80 -16.93
C CYS A 237 -7.13 0.46 -17.50
N LYS A 238 -8.42 0.12 -17.33
CA LYS A 238 -9.02 -1.09 -17.92
C LYS A 238 -8.96 -1.08 -19.45
N LYS A 239 -9.20 0.07 -20.10
CA LYS A 239 -9.10 0.20 -21.57
C LYS A 239 -7.65 0.12 -22.06
N LEU A 240 -6.73 0.68 -21.29
CA LEU A 240 -5.30 0.71 -21.61
C LEU A 240 -4.57 -0.58 -21.22
N ASP A 241 -5.19 -1.53 -20.53
CA ASP A 241 -4.51 -2.68 -19.90
C ASP A 241 -3.32 -2.19 -19.04
N LEU A 242 -3.56 -1.11 -18.28
CA LEU A 242 -2.59 -0.48 -17.39
C LEU A 242 -2.88 -0.94 -15.95
N PRO A 243 -1.96 -1.66 -15.29
CA PRO A 243 -2.12 -2.05 -13.90
C PRO A 243 -2.21 -0.86 -12.94
N VAL A 244 -2.85 -1.08 -11.80
CA VAL A 244 -3.01 -0.08 -10.73
C VAL A 244 -2.44 -0.60 -9.41
N LEU A 245 -1.87 0.30 -8.63
CA LEU A 245 -1.50 0.05 -7.23
C LEU A 245 -2.69 0.39 -6.35
N LEU A 246 -3.10 -0.52 -5.47
CA LEU A 246 -4.06 -0.20 -4.41
C LEU A 246 -3.29 0.15 -3.15
N SER A 247 -3.72 1.18 -2.43
CA SER A 247 -3.02 1.61 -1.21
C SER A 247 -3.95 2.04 -0.10
N SER A 248 -3.47 1.88 1.14
CA SER A 248 -4.20 2.34 2.32
C SER A 248 -3.94 3.82 2.63
N ASP A 249 -2.80 4.36 2.20
CA ASP A 249 -2.30 5.68 2.61
C ASP A 249 -2.25 5.80 4.14
N SER A 250 -1.85 4.71 4.79
CA SER A 250 -1.99 4.59 6.24
C SER A 250 -0.97 5.48 6.95
N HIS A 251 -1.49 6.41 7.74
CA HIS A 251 -0.72 7.28 8.63
C HIS A 251 -0.61 6.61 10.01
N GLY A 252 0.45 5.81 10.19
CA GLY A 252 0.62 4.87 11.31
C GLY A 252 0.00 3.50 11.03
N LYS A 253 -0.18 2.68 12.08
CA LYS A 253 -0.52 1.26 11.93
C LYS A 253 -1.99 0.96 11.68
N LYS A 254 -2.89 1.91 11.95
CA LYS A 254 -4.33 1.66 12.08
C LYS A 254 -4.99 1.14 10.79
N SER A 255 -4.54 1.59 9.63
CA SER A 255 -5.19 1.32 8.34
C SER A 255 -4.34 0.46 7.41
N ILE A 256 -3.19 -0.05 7.86
CA ILE A 256 -2.27 -0.84 7.03
C ILE A 256 -3.03 -2.02 6.36
N GLY A 257 -2.91 -2.11 5.04
CA GLY A 257 -3.54 -3.15 4.22
C GLY A 257 -5.06 -3.01 4.03
N ASN A 258 -5.68 -1.95 4.56
CA ASN A 258 -7.12 -1.74 4.42
C ASN A 258 -7.48 -1.12 3.07
N MET A 259 -8.11 -1.92 2.21
CA MET A 259 -8.61 -1.53 0.87
C MET A 259 -10.13 -1.60 0.76
N GLN A 260 -10.85 -1.63 1.89
CA GLN A 260 -12.29 -1.98 1.91
C GLN A 260 -13.17 -1.08 1.05
N TYR A 261 -12.81 0.20 0.86
CA TYR A 261 -13.61 1.14 0.07
C TYR A 261 -13.29 1.08 -1.42
N ILE A 262 -12.17 0.45 -1.78
CA ILE A 262 -11.77 0.23 -3.17
C ILE A 262 -12.55 -0.94 -3.78
N PHE A 263 -12.74 -2.05 -3.05
CA PHE A 263 -13.32 -3.28 -3.60
C PHE A 263 -14.70 -3.10 -4.25
N PRO A 264 -15.67 -2.38 -3.66
CA PRO A 264 -16.97 -2.18 -4.29
C PRO A 264 -16.87 -1.51 -5.67
N LEU A 265 -15.92 -0.59 -5.83
CA LEU A 265 -15.70 0.09 -7.10
C LEU A 265 -15.05 -0.84 -8.14
N LEU A 266 -14.11 -1.69 -7.72
CA LEU A 266 -13.53 -2.71 -8.60
C LEU A 266 -14.56 -3.76 -9.03
N GLU A 267 -15.52 -4.11 -8.16
CA GLU A 267 -16.63 -5.01 -8.47
C GLU A 267 -17.61 -4.36 -9.45
N GLU A 268 -18.01 -3.11 -9.19
CA GLU A 268 -18.89 -2.32 -10.06
C GLU A 268 -18.35 -2.25 -11.49
N LEU A 269 -17.04 -2.04 -11.65
CA LEU A 269 -16.39 -1.90 -12.95
C LEU A 269 -15.97 -3.22 -13.58
N ASP A 270 -16.22 -4.35 -12.90
CA ASP A 270 -15.65 -5.67 -13.22
C ASP A 270 -14.16 -5.56 -13.58
N PHE A 271 -13.38 -4.95 -12.70
CA PHE A 271 -11.98 -4.66 -12.98
C PHE A 271 -11.17 -5.98 -13.09
N PRO A 272 -10.28 -6.13 -14.09
CA PRO A 272 -9.51 -7.36 -14.23
C PRO A 272 -8.55 -7.56 -13.06
N ALA A 273 -8.58 -8.74 -12.43
CA ALA A 273 -7.75 -9.02 -11.26
C ALA A 273 -6.25 -8.97 -11.58
N HIS A 274 -5.84 -9.35 -12.80
CA HIS A 274 -4.43 -9.28 -13.24
C HIS A 274 -3.90 -7.85 -13.37
N LEU A 275 -4.76 -6.84 -13.37
CA LEU A 275 -4.37 -5.42 -13.36
C LEU A 275 -4.22 -4.85 -11.94
N VAL A 276 -4.42 -5.64 -10.88
CA VAL A 276 -4.21 -5.20 -9.49
C VAL A 276 -2.82 -5.63 -9.04
N LEU A 277 -1.89 -4.67 -8.94
CA LEU A 277 -0.48 -4.96 -8.67
C LEU A 277 -0.23 -5.64 -7.31
N ASN A 278 -0.95 -5.21 -6.27
CA ASN A 278 -0.79 -5.77 -4.93
C ASN A 278 -1.29 -7.22 -4.81
N SER A 279 -1.90 -7.77 -5.87
CA SER A 279 -2.36 -9.17 -5.95
C SER A 279 -1.35 -10.12 -6.57
N ASP A 280 -0.26 -9.61 -7.15
CA ASP A 280 0.83 -10.41 -7.72
C ASP A 280 2.19 -9.82 -7.29
N LEU A 281 2.79 -10.44 -6.28
CA LEU A 281 4.10 -10.01 -5.76
C LEU A 281 5.23 -10.15 -6.79
N SER A 282 5.10 -11.06 -7.76
CA SER A 282 6.12 -11.21 -8.80
C SER A 282 6.06 -10.00 -9.74
N ALA A 283 4.87 -9.68 -10.24
CA ALA A 283 4.65 -8.52 -11.10
C ALA A 283 5.07 -7.21 -10.40
N LEU A 284 4.68 -7.05 -9.13
CA LEU A 284 5.06 -5.88 -8.35
C LEU A 284 6.57 -5.77 -8.11
N SER A 285 7.24 -6.89 -7.85
CA SER A 285 8.70 -6.91 -7.66
C SER A 285 9.45 -6.58 -8.96
N ASP A 286 8.94 -7.00 -10.11
CA ASP A 286 9.55 -6.69 -11.41
C ASP A 286 9.41 -5.20 -11.77
N ILE A 287 8.31 -4.57 -11.36
CA ILE A 287 8.12 -3.12 -11.51
C ILE A 287 9.10 -2.34 -10.64
N ILE A 288 9.39 -2.78 -9.42
CA ILE A 288 10.20 -2.02 -8.45
C ILE A 288 11.71 -2.19 -8.65
N ARG A 289 12.14 -3.20 -9.42
CA ARG A 289 13.55 -3.40 -9.79
C ARG A 289 14.12 -2.26 -10.64
#